data_AF-A0A9J7DIW0-F1
#
_entry.id   AF-A0A9J7DIW0-F1
#
_cell.length_a   1.000
_cell.length_b   1.000
_cell.length_c   1.000
_cell.angle_alpha   90.00
_cell.angle_beta   90.00
_cell.angle_gamma   90.00
#
_symmetry.space_group_name_H-M   'P 1'
#
loop_
_entity.id
_entity.type
_entity.pdbx_description
1 polymer ?
#
loop_
_entity_poly.entity_id
_entity_poly.type
_entity_poly.pdbx_seq_one_letter_code
_entity_poly.pdbx_strand_id
1 'polypeptide(L)'
;MVGAGKGVIRSMLIDRRHKSEAIPVDYAINGLAVIPYEFCTKPRPQEVPVYNITCAERRKVPWGDVIDLSKKIGYQYPMETGLWYPDGTITTSRFLHQLNVILFHWLPAYFIDFILFLLGQKRFMIRVQQRVQIGLKVLQFFTMRAWVFKSPRYEALWENLNDQDKLM
;
A
#
# COMPACT_ATOMS: atom_id res chain seq x y z
N MET A 1 3.89 0.87 4.00
CA MET A 1 4.99 -0.06 4.34
C MET A 1 5.88 0.44 5.48
N VAL A 2 6.40 1.68 5.44
CA VAL A 2 7.33 2.19 6.49
C VAL A 2 6.77 2.09 7.91
N GLY A 3 5.50 2.47 8.15
CA GLY A 3 4.90 2.35 9.49
C GLY A 3 4.84 0.92 10.04
N ALA A 4 4.58 -0.07 9.18
CA ALA A 4 4.60 -1.48 9.57
C ALA A 4 6.04 -2.00 9.73
N GLY A 5 6.95 -1.63 8.82
CA GLY A 5 8.37 -1.99 8.88
C GLY A 5 9.11 -1.41 10.09
N LYS A 6 8.65 -0.27 10.62
CA LYS A 6 9.15 0.31 11.88
C LYS A 6 8.39 -0.20 13.12
N GLY A 7 7.46 -1.14 12.97
CA GLY A 7 6.66 -1.67 14.07
C GLY A 7 5.65 -0.69 14.69
N VAL A 8 5.43 0.48 14.08
CA VAL A 8 4.43 1.46 14.53
C VAL A 8 3.01 0.96 14.26
N ILE A 9 2.83 0.26 13.14
CA ILE A 9 1.58 -0.41 12.77
C ILE A 9 1.66 -1.88 13.13
N ARG A 10 0.93 -2.25 14.18
CA ARG A 10 0.83 -3.64 14.69
C ARG A 10 -0.45 -4.37 14.31
N SER A 11 -1.44 -3.69 13.72
CA SER A 11 -2.76 -4.26 13.41
C SER A 11 -3.36 -3.59 12.19
N MET A 12 -3.86 -4.38 11.23
CA MET A 12 -4.57 -3.88 10.05
C MET A 12 -5.78 -4.75 9.72
N LEU A 13 -6.85 -4.12 9.23
CA LEU A 13 -8.02 -4.83 8.70
C LEU A 13 -7.81 -5.13 7.22
N ILE A 14 -7.50 -6.38 6.91
CA ILE A 14 -7.20 -6.84 5.57
C ILE A 14 -7.78 -8.25 5.41
N ASP A 15 -8.54 -8.48 4.35
CA ASP A 15 -8.89 -9.83 3.94
C ASP A 15 -7.77 -10.39 3.07
N ARG A 16 -7.12 -11.45 3.55
CA ARG A 16 -5.98 -12.09 2.91
C ARG A 16 -6.27 -12.62 1.51
N ARG A 17 -7.55 -12.90 1.22
CA ARG A 17 -8.00 -13.53 -0.04
C ARG A 17 -8.19 -12.51 -1.15
N HIS A 18 -8.43 -11.25 -0.81
CA HIS A 18 -8.61 -10.21 -1.83
C HIS A 18 -7.28 -9.93 -2.52
N LYS A 19 -7.36 -9.76 -3.84
CA LYS A 19 -6.23 -9.39 -4.68
C LYS A 19 -5.82 -7.94 -4.40
N SER A 20 -4.52 -7.73 -4.32
CA SER A 20 -3.93 -6.40 -4.13
C SER A 20 -3.89 -5.64 -5.45
N GLU A 21 -4.27 -4.36 -5.39
CA GLU A 21 -4.19 -3.42 -6.50
C GLU A 21 -2.94 -2.55 -6.35
N ALA A 22 -1.79 -3.22 -6.22
CA ALA A 22 -0.49 -2.58 -6.16
C ALA A 22 0.08 -2.50 -7.58
N ILE A 23 0.34 -1.28 -8.05
CA ILE A 23 0.96 -1.03 -9.34
C ILE A 23 2.43 -0.67 -9.08
N PRO A 24 3.40 -1.39 -9.66
CA PRO A 24 4.79 -0.98 -9.59
C PRO A 24 4.96 0.43 -10.17
N VAL A 25 5.80 1.26 -9.56
CA VAL A 25 5.98 2.65 -9.99
C VAL A 25 6.42 2.76 -11.45
N ASP A 26 7.24 1.81 -11.91
CA ASP A 26 7.73 1.75 -13.29
C ASP A 26 6.59 1.57 -14.29
N TYR A 27 5.53 0.85 -13.94
CA TYR A 27 4.35 0.69 -14.81
C TYR A 27 3.58 1.99 -14.96
N ALA A 28 3.46 2.76 -13.88
CA ALA A 28 2.85 4.09 -13.93
C ALA A 28 3.69 5.05 -14.78
N ILE A 29 5.02 5.04 -14.61
CA ILE A 29 5.95 5.87 -15.39
C ILE A 29 5.92 5.49 -16.87
N ASN A 30 6.00 4.20 -17.19
CA ASN A 30 5.93 3.70 -18.57
C ASN A 30 4.59 4.10 -19.21
N GLY A 31 3.49 4.02 -18.46
CA GLY A 31 2.19 4.52 -18.92
C GLY A 31 2.22 6.02 -19.26
N LEU A 32 2.87 6.85 -18.45
CA LEU A 32 3.03 8.28 -18.70
C LEU A 32 3.86 8.59 -19.96
N ALA A 33 4.74 7.68 -20.39
CA ALA A 33 5.51 7.83 -21.63
C ALA A 33 4.76 7.28 -22.86
N VAL A 34 4.17 6.09 -22.74
CA VAL A 34 3.52 5.39 -23.86
C VAL A 34 2.19 6.04 -24.25
N ILE A 35 1.38 6.50 -23.29
CA ILE A 35 0.08 7.10 -23.59
C ILE A 35 0.21 8.35 -24.48
N PRO A 36 1.09 9.33 -24.17
CA PRO A 36 1.28 10.49 -25.05
C PRO A 36 1.89 10.14 -26.40
N TYR A 37 2.85 9.20 -26.44
CA TYR A 37 3.45 8.73 -27.69
C TYR A 37 2.37 8.18 -28.64
N GLU A 38 1.53 7.28 -28.13
CA GLU A 38 0.41 6.69 -28.86
C GLU A 38 -0.59 7.76 -29.35
N PHE A 39 -0.89 8.74 -28.50
CA PHE A 39 -1.80 9.82 -28.86
C PHE A 39 -1.25 10.70 -29.99
N CYS A 40 0.07 10.89 -30.05
CA CYS A 40 0.74 11.69 -31.08
C CYS A 40 0.94 10.94 -32.41
N THR A 41 1.04 9.61 -32.38
CA THR A 41 1.27 8.79 -33.59
C THR A 41 -0.02 8.39 -34.30
N LYS A 42 -1.17 8.42 -33.61
CA LYS A 42 -2.48 8.07 -34.18
C LYS A 42 -3.30 9.31 -34.58
N PRO A 43 -4.25 9.17 -35.52
CA PRO A 43 -5.21 10.24 -35.83
C PRO A 43 -5.91 10.73 -34.57
N ARG A 44 -6.08 12.05 -34.45
CA ARG A 44 -6.71 12.64 -33.26
C ARG A 44 -8.15 12.12 -33.11
N PRO A 45 -8.49 11.48 -31.98
CA PRO A 45 -9.84 11.02 -31.73
C PRO A 45 -10.78 12.22 -31.51
N GLN A 46 -12.06 12.03 -31.85
CA GLN A 46 -13.09 13.05 -31.66
C GLN A 46 -13.31 13.39 -30.18
N GLU A 47 -13.09 12.42 -29.29
CA GLU A 47 -13.17 12.58 -27.84
C GLU A 47 -11.80 12.33 -27.18
N VAL A 48 -11.53 13.04 -26.08
CA VAL A 48 -10.29 12.88 -25.32
C VAL A 48 -10.28 11.50 -24.66
N PRO A 49 -9.33 10.61 -24.99
CA PRO A 49 -9.29 9.28 -24.42
C PRO A 49 -8.79 9.33 -22.97
N VAL A 50 -9.55 8.70 -22.06
CA VAL A 50 -9.15 8.46 -20.67
C VAL A 50 -8.56 7.06 -20.54
N TYR A 51 -7.36 6.97 -19.96
CA TYR A 51 -6.66 5.72 -19.68
C TYR A 51 -6.58 5.51 -18.16
N ASN A 52 -7.15 4.40 -17.69
CA ASN A 52 -6.99 3.98 -16.30
C ASN A 52 -5.81 3.00 -16.23
N ILE A 53 -4.75 3.37 -15.51
CA ILE A 53 -3.62 2.48 -15.26
C ILE A 53 -3.98 1.61 -14.07
N THR A 54 -4.05 0.29 -14.27
CA THR A 54 -4.40 -0.69 -13.23
C THR A 54 -3.42 -1.85 -13.23
N CYS A 55 -3.39 -2.64 -12.16
CA CYS A 55 -2.60 -3.86 -12.15
C CYS A 55 -3.30 -4.91 -13.00
N ALA A 56 -2.62 -5.48 -14.00
CA ALA A 56 -3.21 -6.50 -14.85
C ALA A 56 -3.63 -7.72 -14.02
N GLU A 57 -4.81 -8.29 -14.30
CA GLU A 57 -5.41 -9.38 -13.50
C GLU A 57 -4.47 -10.59 -13.32
N ARG A 58 -3.67 -10.90 -14.34
CA ARG A 58 -2.66 -11.98 -14.33
C ARG A 58 -1.49 -11.76 -13.36
N ARG A 59 -1.26 -10.51 -12.93
CA ARG A 59 -0.16 -10.11 -12.03
C ARG A 59 -0.62 -9.80 -10.62
N LYS A 60 -1.92 -9.67 -10.40
CA LYS A 60 -2.47 -9.38 -9.08
C LYS A 60 -2.22 -10.55 -8.13
N VAL A 61 -1.65 -10.23 -6.98
CA VAL A 61 -1.36 -11.18 -5.90
C VAL A 61 -2.30 -10.94 -4.72
N PRO A 62 -2.78 -12.00 -4.04
CA PRO A 62 -3.53 -11.88 -2.79
C PRO A 62 -2.78 -11.07 -1.73
N TRP A 63 -3.49 -10.28 -0.92
CA TRP A 63 -2.88 -9.52 0.17
C TRP A 63 -2.12 -10.40 1.17
N GLY A 64 -2.56 -11.64 1.38
CA GLY A 64 -1.85 -12.60 2.23
C GLY A 64 -0.40 -12.80 1.79
N ASP A 65 -0.20 -13.09 0.51
CA ASP A 65 1.12 -13.37 -0.07
C ASP A 65 2.01 -12.13 -0.05
N VAL A 66 1.43 -10.96 -0.37
CA VAL A 66 2.13 -9.66 -0.30
C VAL A 66 2.66 -9.41 1.11
N ILE A 67 1.84 -9.68 2.12
CA ILE A 67 2.19 -9.41 3.51
C ILE A 67 3.25 -10.39 4.00
N ASP A 68 3.10 -11.67 3.70
CA ASP A 68 4.05 -12.70 4.12
C ASP A 68 5.41 -12.47 3.46
N LEU A 69 5.44 -12.13 2.17
CA LEU A 69 6.65 -11.71 1.47
C LEU A 69 7.26 -10.46 2.10
N SER A 70 6.44 -9.44 2.39
CA SER A 70 6.92 -8.19 3.01
C SER A 70 7.52 -8.40 4.39
N LYS A 71 6.97 -9.33 5.19
CA LYS A 71 7.52 -9.72 6.49
C LYS A 71 8.86 -10.43 6.32
N LYS A 72 8.94 -11.40 5.40
CA LYS A 72 10.19 -12.11 5.10
C LYS A 72 11.31 -11.14 4.71
N ILE A 73 11.03 -10.21 3.78
CA ILE A 73 11.98 -9.17 3.37
C ILE A 73 12.33 -8.25 4.54
N GLY A 74 11.33 -7.82 5.33
CA GLY A 74 11.56 -6.95 6.48
C GLY A 74 12.40 -7.58 7.59
N TYR A 75 12.37 -8.90 7.75
CA TYR A 75 13.25 -9.63 8.66
C TYR A 75 14.66 -9.81 8.12
N GLN A 76 14.79 -10.01 6.80
CA GLN A 76 16.09 -10.12 6.14
C GLN A 76 16.82 -8.75 6.06
N TYR A 77 16.06 -7.68 5.88
CA TYR A 77 16.55 -6.32 5.70
C TYR A 77 15.81 -5.36 6.67
N PRO A 78 16.14 -5.40 7.98
CA PRO A 78 15.47 -4.59 8.97
C PRO A 78 15.77 -3.10 8.80
N MET A 79 14.81 -2.24 9.17
CA MET A 79 14.99 -0.79 9.14
C MET A 79 15.82 -0.33 10.36
N GLU A 80 16.81 0.55 10.15
CA GLU A 80 17.74 1.06 11.18
C GLU A 80 17.09 1.73 12.39
N THR A 81 15.80 2.08 12.35
CA THR A 81 15.11 2.70 13.48
C THR A 81 13.64 2.30 13.49
N GLY A 82 13.34 1.24 14.24
CA GLY A 82 11.99 0.77 14.54
C GLY A 82 11.56 1.15 15.95
N LEU A 83 10.27 1.45 16.11
CA LEU A 83 9.64 1.48 17.43
C LEU A 83 9.62 0.07 18.02
N TRP A 84 9.15 -0.89 17.22
CA TRP A 84 9.01 -2.31 17.56
C TRP A 84 9.53 -3.17 16.42
N TYR A 85 9.74 -4.46 16.69
CA TYR A 85 10.02 -5.46 15.65
C TYR A 85 8.91 -5.45 14.58
N PRO A 86 9.23 -5.62 13.28
CA PRO A 86 8.26 -5.53 12.19
C PRO A 86 7.34 -6.74 12.13
N ASP A 87 6.42 -6.85 13.10
CA ASP A 87 5.51 -7.99 13.21
C ASP A 87 4.07 -7.55 13.47
N GLY A 88 3.38 -7.14 12.41
CA GLY A 88 1.96 -6.77 12.49
C GLY A 88 1.03 -7.98 12.36
N THR A 89 -0.12 -7.93 13.03
CA THR A 89 -1.22 -8.87 12.78
C THR A 89 -2.19 -8.29 11.75
N ILE A 90 -2.63 -9.11 10.80
CA ILE A 90 -3.76 -8.78 9.94
C ILE A 90 -4.96 -9.62 10.32
N THR A 91 -6.13 -9.02 10.29
CA THR A 91 -7.37 -9.67 10.67
C THR A 91 -8.53 -9.13 9.85
N THR A 92 -9.61 -9.90 9.75
CA THR A 92 -10.90 -9.43 9.24
C THR A 92 -11.85 -9.06 10.37
N SER A 93 -11.54 -9.46 11.62
CA SER A 93 -12.36 -9.16 12.79
C SER A 93 -12.10 -7.73 13.28
N ARG A 94 -13.14 -6.89 13.21
CA ARG A 94 -13.09 -5.51 13.72
C ARG A 94 -12.82 -5.45 15.22
N PHE A 95 -13.34 -6.41 15.98
CA PHE A 95 -13.12 -6.49 17.42
C PHE A 95 -11.66 -6.75 17.76
N LEU A 96 -11.05 -7.79 17.18
CA LEU A 96 -9.63 -8.10 17.39
C LEU A 96 -8.73 -6.97 16.92
N HIS A 97 -9.07 -6.34 15.79
CA HIS A 97 -8.35 -5.16 15.32
C HIS A 97 -8.39 -4.02 16.33
N GLN A 98 -9.56 -3.67 16.85
CA GLN A 98 -9.74 -2.58 17.80
C GLN A 98 -9.00 -2.85 19.11
N LEU A 99 -9.08 -4.09 19.62
CA LEU A 99 -8.33 -4.52 20.80
C LEU A 99 -6.82 -4.32 20.59
N ASN A 100 -6.29 -4.80 19.46
CA ASN A 100 -4.87 -4.65 19.13
C ASN A 100 -4.45 -3.18 18.94
N VAL A 101 -5.32 -2.33 18.37
CA VAL A 101 -5.06 -0.89 18.22
C VAL A 101 -4.96 -0.22 19.59
N ILE A 102 -5.84 -0.56 20.53
CA ILE A 102 -5.79 -0.02 21.89
C ILE A 102 -4.48 -0.45 22.58
N LEU A 103 -4.18 -1.75 22.57
CA LEU A 103 -3.06 -2.32 23.32
C LEU A 103 -1.69 -2.04 22.70
N PHE A 104 -1.57 -2.04 21.38
CA PHE A 104 -0.29 -2.00 20.68
C PHE A 104 -0.04 -0.71 19.89
N HIS A 105 -1.03 0.16 19.71
CA HIS A 105 -0.82 1.49 19.09
C HIS A 105 -0.96 2.60 20.14
N TRP A 106 -2.12 2.71 20.78
CA TRP A 106 -2.43 3.83 21.67
C TRP A 106 -1.74 3.73 23.03
N LEU A 107 -1.87 2.60 23.73
CA LEU A 107 -1.27 2.42 25.05
C LEU A 107 0.26 2.69 25.03
N PRO A 108 1.04 2.14 24.08
CA PRO A 108 2.48 2.44 23.98
C PRO A 108 2.74 3.90 23.62
N ALA A 109 1.89 4.52 22.80
CA ALA A 109 2.06 5.93 22.43
C ALA A 109 1.86 6.89 23.60
N TYR A 110 0.83 6.67 24.42
CA TYR A 110 0.64 7.43 25.65
C TYR A 110 1.77 7.19 26.64
N PHE A 111 2.23 5.95 26.79
CA PHE A 111 3.35 5.62 27.68
C PHE A 111 4.65 6.32 27.26
N ILE A 112 4.99 6.29 25.98
CA ILE A 112 6.19 6.95 25.45
C ILE A 112 6.10 8.48 25.59
N ASP A 113 4.98 9.08 25.22
CA ASP A 113 4.81 10.53 25.37
C ASP A 113 4.77 10.95 26.85
N PHE A 114 4.32 10.09 27.76
CA PHE A 114 4.38 10.33 29.20
C PHE A 114 5.83 10.32 29.72
N ILE A 115 6.65 9.34 29.30
CA ILE A 115 8.08 9.34 29.63
C ILE A 115 8.77 10.59 29.07
N LEU A 116 8.53 10.93 27.81
CA LEU A 116 9.10 12.13 27.20
C LEU A 116 8.69 13.40 27.94
N PHE A 117 7.44 13.46 28.42
CA PHE A 117 6.97 14.57 29.27
C PHE A 117 7.76 14.67 30.58
N LEU A 118 7.96 13.56 31.30
CA LEU A 118 8.76 13.54 32.53
C LEU A 118 10.22 13.94 32.29
N LEU A 119 10.77 13.60 31.13
CA LEU A 119 12.14 13.96 30.73
C LEU A 119 12.27 15.38 30.14
N GLY A 120 11.19 16.16 30.10
CA GLY A 120 11.18 17.50 29.48
C GLY A 120 11.38 17.48 27.95
N GLN A 121 11.24 16.32 27.32
CA GLN A 121 11.42 16.11 25.89
C GLN A 121 10.13 16.37 25.09
N LYS A 122 10.29 16.59 23.79
CA LYS A 122 9.17 16.85 22.89
C LYS A 122 8.34 15.58 22.65
N ARG A 123 7.07 15.60 23.08
CA ARG A 123 6.07 14.57 22.79
C ARG A 123 5.72 14.51 21.30
N PHE A 124 5.65 13.30 20.74
CA PHE A 124 5.35 13.12 19.32
C PHE A 124 4.58 11.86 18.99
N MET A 125 4.58 10.84 19.86
CA MET A 125 4.10 9.51 19.52
C MET A 125 2.58 9.47 19.32
N ILE A 126 1.80 10.20 20.11
CA ILE A 126 0.35 10.31 19.93
C ILE A 126 0.02 10.91 18.55
N ARG A 127 0.76 11.94 18.12
CA ARG A 127 0.57 12.58 16.80
C ARG A 127 0.90 11.63 15.66
N VAL A 128 1.92 10.78 15.83
CA VAL A 128 2.24 9.72 14.87
C VAL A 128 1.09 8.72 14.78
N GLN A 129 0.57 8.24 15.91
CA GLN A 129 -0.54 7.27 15.91
C GLN A 129 -1.84 7.84 15.34
N GLN A 130 -2.13 9.13 15.54
CA GLN A 130 -3.27 9.80 14.89
C GLN A 130 -3.17 9.74 13.36
N ARG A 131 -2.00 10.04 12.80
CA ARG A 131 -1.76 9.96 11.35
C ARG A 131 -1.89 8.54 10.83
N VAL A 132 -1.35 7.57 11.58
CA VAL A 132 -1.49 6.13 11.28
C VAL A 132 -2.97 5.74 11.25
N GLN A 133 -3.75 6.11 12.26
CA GLN A 133 -5.17 5.76 12.35
C GLN A 133 -5.97 6.33 11.18
N ILE A 134 -5.68 7.57 10.76
CA ILE A 134 -6.32 8.18 9.58
C ILE A 134 -5.98 7.38 8.32
N GLY A 135 -4.70 7.07 8.10
CA GLY A 135 -4.26 6.28 6.95
C GLY A 135 -4.89 4.88 6.91
N LEU A 136 -4.94 4.19 8.06
CA LEU A 136 -5.57 2.87 8.17
C LEU A 136 -7.06 2.90 7.87
N LYS A 137 -7.79 3.93 8.33
CA LYS A 137 -9.22 4.09 8.01
C LYS A 137 -9.48 4.22 6.51
N VAL A 138 -8.63 4.98 5.81
CA VAL A 138 -8.73 5.13 4.34
C VAL A 138 -8.43 3.81 3.65
N LEU A 139 -7.33 3.15 4.02
CA LEU A 139 -6.91 1.88 3.41
C LEU A 139 -7.92 0.76 3.63
N GLN A 140 -8.58 0.74 4.79
CA GLN A 140 -9.52 -0.32 5.16
C GLN A 140 -10.64 -0.52 4.12
N PHE A 141 -11.10 0.55 3.47
CA PHE A 141 -12.13 0.45 2.42
C PHE A 141 -11.65 -0.41 1.24
N PHE A 142 -10.37 -0.32 0.89
CA PHE A 142 -9.77 -1.03 -0.22
C PHE A 142 -9.30 -2.44 0.16
N THR A 143 -8.82 -2.63 1.38
CA THR A 143 -8.26 -3.93 1.82
C THR A 143 -9.31 -4.95 2.28
N MET A 144 -10.52 -4.50 2.63
CA MET A 144 -11.61 -5.36 3.08
C MET A 144 -12.62 -5.72 1.97
N ARG A 145 -12.39 -5.27 0.74
CA ARG A 145 -13.29 -5.51 -0.40
C ARG A 145 -12.50 -6.05 -1.59
N ALA A 146 -13.13 -6.91 -2.37
CA ALA A 146 -12.61 -7.28 -3.68
C ALA A 146 -12.85 -6.13 -4.66
N TRP A 147 -11.83 -5.78 -5.42
CA TRP A 147 -11.91 -4.79 -6.48
C TRP A 147 -11.52 -5.45 -7.80
N VAL A 148 -12.29 -5.15 -8.84
CA VAL A 148 -11.98 -5.55 -10.21
C VAL A 148 -12.00 -4.28 -11.04
N PHE A 149 -10.82 -3.68 -11.20
CA PHE A 149 -10.66 -2.56 -12.11
C PHE A 149 -10.42 -3.08 -13.53
N LYS A 150 -11.15 -2.51 -14.49
CA LYS A 150 -10.99 -2.80 -15.91
C LYS A 150 -10.23 -1.65 -16.57
N SER A 151 -9.22 -1.97 -17.37
CA SER A 151 -8.41 -0.98 -18.08
C SER A 151 -8.20 -1.34 -19.56
N PRO A 152 -9.28 -1.53 -20.34
CA PRO A 152 -9.16 -2.05 -21.72
C PRO A 152 -8.32 -1.15 -22.63
N ARG A 153 -8.41 0.18 -22.47
CA ARG A 153 -7.60 1.13 -23.26
C ARG A 153 -6.12 1.06 -22.93
N TYR A 154 -5.77 0.91 -21.65
CA TYR A 154 -4.36 0.78 -21.23
C TYR A 154 -3.81 -0.60 -21.61
N GLU A 155 -4.61 -1.65 -21.48
CA GLU A 155 -4.24 -3.00 -21.92
C GLU A 155 -3.99 -3.06 -23.43
N ALA A 156 -4.80 -2.36 -24.24
CA ALA A 156 -4.61 -2.29 -25.68
C ALA A 156 -3.29 -1.61 -26.11
N LEU A 157 -2.69 -0.78 -25.26
CA LEU A 157 -1.36 -0.18 -25.55
C LEU A 157 -0.28 -1.25 -25.63
N TRP A 158 -0.42 -2.33 -24.87
CA TRP A 158 0.54 -3.44 -24.90
C TRP A 158 0.68 -4.03 -26.29
N GLU A 159 -0.41 -4.14 -27.05
CA GLU A 159 -0.39 -4.70 -28.41
C GLU A 159 0.39 -3.82 -29.40
N ASN A 160 0.49 -2.51 -29.13
CA ASN A 160 1.17 -1.56 -30.00
C ASN A 160 2.67 -1.43 -29.68
N LEU A 161 3.15 -2.04 -28.60
CA LEU A 161 4.57 -2.08 -28.26
C LEU A 161 5.30 -3.13 -29.10
N ASN A 162 6.54 -2.82 -29.48
CA ASN A 162 7.44 -3.79 -30.10
C ASN A 162 7.92 -4.83 -29.07
N ASP A 163 8.56 -5.89 -29.53
CA ASP A 163 9.01 -6.98 -28.66
C ASP A 163 10.09 -6.55 -27.65
N GLN A 164 10.91 -5.54 -27.98
CA GLN A 164 11.92 -5.02 -27.05
C GLN A 164 11.26 -4.28 -25.87
N ASP A 165 10.26 -3.45 -26.14
CA ASP A 165 9.54 -2.67 -25.14
C ASP A 165 8.65 -3.57 -24.26
N LYS A 166 8.18 -4.71 -24.79
CA LYS A 166 7.43 -5.72 -24.02
C LYS A 166 8.29 -6.53 -23.05
N LEU A 167 9.62 -6.55 -23.23
CA LEU A 167 10.55 -7.26 -22.36
C LEU A 167 10.97 -6.42 -21.13
N MET A 168 10.69 -5.12 -21.14
CA MET A 168 10.93 -4.19 -20.02
C MET A 168 9.75 -4.13 -19.06
#